data_AF-A0A9E2BJU7-F1
#
_entry.id   AF-A0A9E2BJU7-F1
#
_cell.length_a   1.000
_cell.length_b   1.000
_cell.length_c   1.000
_cell.angle_alpha   90.00
_cell.angle_beta   90.00
_cell.angle_gamma   90.00
#
_symmetry.space_group_name_H-M   'P 1'
#
loop_
_entity.id
_entity.type
_entity.pdbx_description
1 polymer ?
#
loop_
_entity_poly.entity_id
_entity_poly.type
_entity_poly.pdbx_seq_one_letter_code
_entity_poly.pdbx_strand_id
1 'polypeptide(L)'
;MDDGVERPPSFEEETLQGIWTYLDRLSHRLDHLERRQEALEASMGEREGEGARSLVCPHCRVVLRLPDEAFDEEGHLEWVCPVCQELIHDDKPDYEAYVEDERLEN
;
A
#
# COMPACT_ATOMS: atom_id res chain seq x y z
N MET A 1 -49.13 16.04 9.64
CA MET A 1 -48.08 15.14 9.13
C MET A 1 -47.18 16.05 8.35
N ASP A 2 -46.00 16.33 8.91
CA ASP A 2 -45.00 17.20 8.30
C ASP A 2 -44.39 16.37 7.16
N ASP A 3 -44.82 16.63 5.93
CA ASP A 3 -44.21 16.04 4.75
C ASP A 3 -42.80 16.62 4.64
N GLY A 4 -41.81 15.86 5.11
CA GLY A 4 -40.40 16.18 5.10
C GLY A 4 -39.86 16.29 3.68
N VAL A 5 -40.19 17.38 3.01
CA VAL A 5 -39.57 17.75 1.73
C VAL A 5 -38.20 18.33 2.07
N GLU A 6 -37.16 17.49 1.97
CA GLU A 6 -35.78 17.95 2.05
C GLU A 6 -35.55 18.97 0.91
N ARG A 7 -35.16 20.20 1.29
CA ARG A 7 -34.78 21.23 0.32
C ARG A 7 -33.53 20.75 -0.42
N PRO A 8 -33.48 20.87 -1.76
CA PRO A 8 -32.23 20.62 -2.46
C PRO A 8 -31.12 21.52 -1.92
N PRO A 9 -29.87 21.02 -1.88
CA PRO A 9 -28.73 21.81 -1.43
C PRO A 9 -28.58 23.06 -2.29
N SER A 10 -28.21 24.18 -1.68
CA SER A 10 -27.83 25.38 -2.40
C SER A 10 -26.50 25.16 -3.13
N PHE A 11 -26.22 26.04 -4.10
CA PHE A 11 -24.93 26.04 -4.80
C PHE A 11 -23.74 26.15 -3.83
N GLU A 12 -23.87 26.93 -2.75
CA GLU A 12 -22.84 27.00 -1.72
C GLU A 12 -22.69 25.68 -0.95
N GLU A 13 -23.78 24.99 -0.65
CA GLU A 13 -23.78 23.68 0.02
C GLU A 13 -23.11 22.62 -0.87
N GLU A 14 -23.42 22.58 -2.17
CA GLU A 14 -22.78 21.69 -3.14
C GLU A 14 -21.29 22.00 -3.31
N THR A 15 -20.92 23.29 -3.37
CA THR A 15 -19.53 23.73 -3.50
C THR A 15 -18.71 23.34 -2.26
N LEU A 16 -19.26 23.57 -1.06
CA LEU A 16 -18.61 23.17 0.19
C LEU A 16 -18.43 21.66 0.25
N GLN A 17 -19.46 20.89 -0.14
CA GLN A 17 -19.36 19.44 -0.19
C GLN A 17 -18.26 18.97 -1.16
N GLY A 18 -18.18 19.57 -2.35
CA GLY A 18 -17.12 19.27 -3.32
C GLY A 18 -15.72 19.60 -2.79
N ILE A 19 -15.56 20.73 -2.10
CA ILE A 19 -14.30 21.12 -1.46
C ILE A 19 -13.92 20.11 -0.37
N TRP A 20 -14.88 19.70 0.47
CA TRP A 20 -14.65 18.69 1.51
C TRP A 20 -14.20 17.36 0.91
N THR A 21 -14.87 16.86 -0.13
CA THR A 21 -14.46 15.63 -0.82
C THR A 21 -13.06 15.74 -1.42
N TYR A 22 -12.71 16.91 -1.96
CA TYR A 22 -11.37 17.13 -2.51
C TYR A 22 -10.30 17.16 -1.43
N LEU A 23 -10.54 17.85 -0.31
CA LEU A 23 -9.64 17.89 0.84
C LEU A 23 -9.44 16.50 1.44
N ASP A 24 -10.51 15.73 1.61
CA ASP A 24 -10.46 14.36 2.10
C ASP A 24 -9.59 13.46 1.20
N ARG A 25 -9.78 13.54 -0.12
CA ARG A 25 -8.93 12.85 -1.09
C ARG A 25 -7.46 13.28 -1.00
N LEU A 26 -7.18 14.57 -0.78
CA LEU A 26 -5.82 15.05 -0.61
C LEU A 26 -5.18 14.53 0.67
N SER A 27 -5.90 14.55 1.80
CA SER A 27 -5.43 13.98 3.06
C SER A 27 -5.07 12.51 2.92
N HIS A 28 -5.94 11.70 2.30
CA HIS A 28 -5.63 10.28 2.04
C HIS A 28 -4.37 10.08 1.18
N ARG A 29 -4.12 10.97 0.22
CA ARG A 29 -2.90 10.91 -0.61
C ARG A 29 -1.66 11.28 0.18
N LEU A 30 -1.74 12.26 1.08
CA LEU A 30 -0.63 12.63 1.96
C LEU A 30 -0.29 11.48 2.90
N ASP A 31 -1.29 10.90 3.58
CA ASP A 31 -1.09 9.75 4.47
C ASP A 31 -0.43 8.56 3.75
N HIS A 32 -0.82 8.31 2.49
CA HIS A 32 -0.23 7.26 1.68
C HIS A 32 1.24 7.56 1.31
N LEU A 33 1.57 8.84 1.03
CA LEU A 33 2.93 9.24 0.72
C LEU A 33 3.84 9.20 1.95
N GLU A 34 3.34 9.64 3.12
CA GLU A 34 4.07 9.57 4.39
C GLU A 34 4.40 8.12 4.74
N ARG A 35 3.43 7.21 4.65
CA ARG A 35 3.68 5.77 4.87
C ARG A 35 4.67 5.17 3.88
N ARG A 36 4.68 5.63 2.61
CA ARG A 36 5.70 5.20 1.63
C ARG A 36 7.09 5.66 2.03
N GLN A 37 7.21 6.89 2.55
CA GLN A 37 8.47 7.41 3.02
C GLN A 37 8.97 6.62 4.23
N GLU A 38 8.11 6.39 5.23
CA GLU A 38 8.45 5.58 6.42
C GLU A 38 8.90 4.16 6.05
N ALA A 39 8.18 3.51 5.14
CA ALA A 39 8.52 2.18 4.63
C ALA A 39 9.89 2.16 3.93
N LEU A 40 10.19 3.19 3.14
CA LEU A 40 11.49 3.33 2.49
C LEU A 40 12.61 3.57 3.51
N GLU A 41 12.40 4.46 4.47
CA GLU A 41 13.36 4.75 5.53
C GLU A 41 13.67 3.51 6.37
N ALA A 42 12.65 2.73 6.76
CA ALA A 42 12.83 1.44 7.44
C ALA A 42 13.69 0.47 6.61
N SER A 43 13.39 0.33 5.32
CA SER A 43 14.15 -0.54 4.42
C SER A 43 15.61 -0.11 4.21
N MET A 44 15.90 1.19 4.34
CA MET A 44 17.27 1.74 4.24
C MET A 44 18.05 1.63 5.56
N GLY A 45 17.36 1.63 6.70
CA GLY A 45 17.95 1.45 8.03
C GLY A 45 18.40 0.01 8.30
N GLU A 46 17.70 -0.99 7.76
CA GLU A 46 17.97 -2.42 7.97
C GLU A 46 19.12 -2.99 7.09
N ARG A 47 20.05 -2.15 6.63
CA ARG A 47 21.15 -2.57 5.72
C ARG A 47 22.23 -3.47 6.34
N GLU A 48 22.08 -3.91 7.59
CA GLU A 48 23.10 -4.71 8.30
C GLU A 48 22.66 -6.14 8.67
N GLY A 49 21.45 -6.58 8.30
CA GLY A 49 20.98 -7.95 8.54
C GLY A 49 21.15 -8.87 7.33
N GLU A 50 22.03 -9.86 7.43
CA GLU A 50 21.99 -11.05 6.56
C GLU A 50 20.68 -11.82 6.84
N GLY A 51 19.76 -11.88 5.88
CA GLY A 51 18.48 -12.62 6.04
C GLY A 51 17.19 -11.82 5.81
N ALA A 52 17.21 -10.75 5.00
CA ALA A 52 16.00 -10.01 4.63
C ALA A 52 15.61 -10.27 3.16
N ARG A 53 14.35 -10.65 2.92
CA ARG A 53 13.78 -10.84 1.57
C ARG A 53 13.09 -9.57 1.12
N SER A 54 13.21 -9.27 -0.17
CA SER A 54 12.48 -8.15 -0.79
C SER A 54 11.14 -8.65 -1.32
N LEU A 55 10.07 -7.95 -1.00
CA LEU A 55 8.72 -8.25 -1.44
C LEU A 55 8.05 -7.03 -2.03
N VAL A 56 7.12 -7.26 -2.95
CA VAL A 56 6.35 -6.20 -3.60
C VAL A 56 4.89 -6.33 -3.17
N CYS A 57 4.34 -5.28 -2.58
CA CYS A 57 2.90 -5.24 -2.33
C CYS A 57 2.13 -5.28 -3.68
N PRO A 58 1.22 -6.24 -3.90
CA PRO A 58 0.48 -6.33 -5.16
C PRO A 58 -0.48 -5.15 -5.38
N HIS A 59 -0.96 -4.52 -4.30
CA HIS A 59 -1.93 -3.42 -4.35
C HIS A 59 -1.29 -2.07 -4.66
N CYS A 60 -0.21 -1.70 -3.97
CA CYS A 60 0.42 -0.38 -4.11
C CYS A 60 1.83 -0.41 -4.72
N ARG A 61 2.34 -1.61 -5.05
CA ARG A 61 3.65 -1.84 -5.69
C ARG A 61 4.84 -1.30 -4.89
N VAL A 62 4.68 -1.03 -3.60
CA VAL A 62 5.81 -0.70 -2.73
C VAL A 62 6.69 -1.93 -2.55
N VAL A 63 8.01 -1.73 -2.64
CA VAL A 63 9.02 -2.74 -2.32
C VAL A 63 9.35 -2.61 -0.84
N LEU A 64 9.27 -3.72 -0.11
CA LEU A 64 9.65 -3.79 1.30
C LEU A 64 10.70 -4.85 1.50
N ARG A 65 11.52 -4.65 2.51
CA ARG A 65 12.39 -5.70 3.05
C ARG A 65 11.73 -6.23 4.30
N LEU A 66 11.54 -7.54 4.35
CA LEU A 66 11.04 -8.23 5.54
C LEU A 66 12.09 -9.24 5.98
N PRO A 67 12.29 -9.42 7.30
CA PRO A 67 13.20 -10.43 7.82
C PRO A 67 12.70 -11.84 7.47
N ASP A 68 13.60 -12.81 7.36
CA ASP A 68 13.27 -14.21 7.10
C ASP A 68 12.31 -14.78 8.17
N GLU A 69 12.33 -14.25 9.40
CA GLU A 69 11.41 -14.68 10.48
C GLU A 69 9.94 -14.29 10.22
N ALA A 70 9.68 -13.38 9.28
CA ALA A 70 8.32 -13.03 8.90
C ALA A 70 7.63 -14.17 8.14
N PHE A 71 8.40 -15.09 7.55
CA PHE A 71 7.91 -16.20 6.76
C PHE A 71 7.74 -17.45 7.64
N ASP A 72 6.70 -18.23 7.39
CA ASP A 72 6.53 -19.53 8.06
C ASP A 72 7.51 -20.60 7.50
N GLU A 73 7.46 -21.81 8.08
CA GLU A 73 8.31 -22.94 7.67
C GLU A 73 8.09 -23.38 6.21
N GLU A 74 6.92 -23.05 5.65
CA GLU A 74 6.51 -23.36 4.28
C GLU A 74 6.80 -22.21 3.30
N GLY A 75 7.27 -21.06 3.83
CA GLY A 75 7.59 -19.86 3.09
C GLY A 75 6.39 -18.95 2.80
N HIS A 76 5.24 -19.20 3.40
CA HIS A 76 4.08 -18.32 3.31
C HIS A 76 4.26 -17.10 4.19
N LEU A 77 3.66 -16.01 3.74
CA LEU A 77 3.69 -14.75 4.46
C LEU A 77 2.29 -14.17 4.53
N GLU A 78 1.80 -14.00 5.75
CA GLU A 78 0.65 -13.15 6.05
C GLU A 78 1.16 -11.83 6.61
N TRP A 79 0.97 -10.75 5.85
CA TRP A 79 1.46 -9.44 6.27
C TRP A 79 0.53 -8.32 5.85
N VAL A 80 0.48 -7.26 6.66
CA VAL A 80 -0.28 -6.06 6.34
C VAL A 80 0.66 -5.04 5.72
N CYS A 81 0.31 -4.54 4.54
CA CYS A 81 1.13 -3.51 3.90
C CYS A 81 1.16 -2.23 4.74
N PRO A 82 2.33 -1.74 5.22
CA PRO A 82 2.38 -0.52 6.00
C PRO A 82 1.94 0.70 5.17
N VAL A 83 2.00 0.60 3.83
CA VAL A 83 1.59 1.67 2.92
C VAL A 83 0.08 1.66 2.67
N CYS A 84 -0.46 0.60 2.09
CA CYS A 84 -1.88 0.56 1.71
C CYS A 84 -2.79 -0.11 2.74
N GLN A 85 -2.24 -0.66 3.82
CA GLN A 85 -2.96 -1.36 4.91
C GLN A 85 -3.79 -2.58 4.46
N GLU A 86 -3.54 -3.07 3.25
CA GLU A 86 -4.15 -4.32 2.76
C GLU A 86 -3.43 -5.53 3.37
N LEU A 87 -4.22 -6.53 3.77
CA LEU A 87 -3.71 -7.83 4.17
C LEU A 87 -3.29 -8.59 2.92
N ILE A 88 -2.05 -9.03 2.88
CA ILE A 88 -1.44 -9.74 1.77
C ILE A 88 -1.13 -11.15 2.26
N HIS A 89 -1.68 -12.12 1.53
CA HIS A 89 -1.32 -13.51 1.61
C HIS A 89 -0.51 -13.82 0.36
N ASP A 90 0.74 -14.25 0.53
CA ASP A 90 1.57 -14.73 -0.57
C ASP A 90 1.83 -16.23 -0.36
N ASP A 91 1.08 -17.06 -1.09
CA ASP A 91 1.14 -18.53 -1.01
C ASP A 91 2.40 -19.12 -1.69
N LYS A 92 3.23 -18.27 -2.32
CA LYS A 92 4.59 -18.55 -2.78
C LYS A 92 5.04 -17.35 -3.60
N PRO A 93 6.00 -16.53 -3.13
CA PRO A 93 6.65 -15.59 -4.01
C PRO A 93 7.48 -16.42 -5.01
N ASP A 94 6.90 -16.74 -6.18
CA ASP A 94 7.58 -17.37 -7.31
C ASP A 94 8.65 -16.39 -7.83
N TYR A 95 9.76 -16.33 -7.11
CA TYR A 95 10.90 -15.47 -7.42
C TYR A 95 11.63 -15.94 -8.69
N GLU A 96 11.38 -17.16 -9.14
CA GLU A 96 11.96 -17.75 -10.36
C GLU A 96 11.41 -17.14 -11.66
N ALA A 97 10.26 -16.46 -11.64
CA ALA A 97 9.66 -15.92 -12.86
C ALA A 97 10.25 -14.58 -13.35
N TYR A 98 11.04 -13.85 -12.53
CA TYR A 98 11.52 -12.50 -12.87
C TYR A 98 13.01 -12.42 -13.26
N VAL A 99 13.75 -13.54 -13.25
CA VAL A 99 15.19 -13.55 -13.57
C VAL A 99 15.50 -14.13 -14.96
N GLU A 100 14.54 -14.78 -15.62
CA GLU A 100 14.79 -15.45 -16.91
C GLU A 100 14.55 -14.58 -18.16
N ASP A 101 13.91 -13.41 -18.04
CA ASP A 101 13.62 -12.56 -19.21
C ASP A 101 14.83 -11.72 -19.70
N GLU A 102 15.88 -11.56 -18.89
CA GLU A 102 17.09 -10.80 -19.28
C GLU A 102 18.24 -11.67 -19.84
N ARG A 103 18.08 -13.00 -19.96
CA ARG A 103 19.14 -13.90 -20.45
C ARG A 103 18.95 -14.40 -21.89
N LEU A 104 17.90 -13.96 -22.60
CA LEU A 104 17.61 -14.38 -23.98
C LEU A 104 18.10 -13.40 -25.06
N GLU A 105 18.74 -12.29 -24.69
CA GLU A 105 19.35 -11.36 -25.64
C GLU A 105 20.83 -11.07 -25.30
N ASN A 106 21.70 -12.07 -25.47
CA ASN A 106 23.13 -11.88 -25.80
C ASN A 106 23.74 -13.12 -26.44
#